data_AF-A0A319ET06-F1
#
_entry.id   AF-A0A319ET06-F1
#
_cell.length_a   1.000
_cell.length_b   1.000
_cell.length_c   1.000
_cell.angle_alpha   90.00
_cell.angle_beta   90.00
_cell.angle_gamma   90.00
#
_symmetry.space_group_name_H-M   'P 1'
#
loop_
_entity.id
_entity.type
_entity.pdbx_description
1 polymer ?
#
loop_
_entity_poly.entity_id
_entity_poly.type
_entity_poly.pdbx_seq_one_letter_code
_entity_poly.pdbx_strand_id
1 'polypeptide(L)'
;VFSFYKESSTALDRVNFPLNEAACTGRDCSEILLESVNISLECRERVRNMLESVGDGRLSNRVEQFFEGYVRYHLACSRYRIGSLCAESSDPRLTAFYEMSLNAVG
;
A
#
# COMPACT_ATOMS: atom_id res chain seq x y z
N VAL A 1 -0.08 -3.68 3.43
CA VAL A 1 -1.35 -3.09 2.94
C VAL A 1 -1.68 -3.53 1.52
N PHE A 2 -0.93 -3.12 0.48
CA PHE A 2 -1.28 -3.41 -0.92
C PHE A 2 -1.43 -4.89 -1.30
N SER A 3 -0.72 -5.80 -0.62
CA SER A 3 -0.82 -7.25 -0.87
C SER A 3 -2.04 -7.91 -0.25
N PHE A 4 -2.77 -7.23 0.65
CA PHE A 4 -3.84 -7.85 1.43
C PHE A 4 -4.92 -8.47 0.55
N TYR A 5 -5.36 -7.74 -0.49
CA TYR A 5 -6.43 -8.21 -1.38
C TYR A 5 -6.07 -9.53 -2.11
N LYS A 6 -4.84 -9.65 -2.62
CA LYS A 6 -4.40 -10.90 -3.27
C LYS A 6 -4.20 -12.05 -2.28
N GLU A 7 -3.89 -11.74 -1.02
CA GLU A 7 -3.58 -12.73 0.03
C GLU A 7 -4.83 -13.23 0.77
N SER A 8 -5.86 -12.40 0.88
CA SER A 8 -7.11 -12.77 1.55
C SER A 8 -7.99 -13.74 0.74
N SER A 9 -7.79 -13.79 -0.57
CA SER A 9 -8.63 -14.53 -1.52
C SER A 9 -8.19 -16.00 -1.76
N THR A 10 -7.01 -16.40 -1.30
CA THR A 10 -6.47 -17.76 -1.50
C THR A 10 -6.23 -18.47 -0.17
N ALA A 11 -6.68 -19.72 -0.03
CA ALA A 11 -6.55 -20.49 1.22
C ALA A 11 -5.09 -20.66 1.68
N LEU A 12 -4.13 -20.61 0.76
CA LEU A 12 -2.69 -20.75 1.03
C LEU A 12 -2.02 -19.44 1.45
N ASP A 13 -2.55 -18.26 1.06
CA ASP A 13 -1.96 -16.95 1.39
C ASP A 13 -2.68 -16.23 2.55
N ARG A 14 -3.62 -16.90 3.22
CA ARG A 14 -4.30 -16.39 4.42
C ARG A 14 -3.38 -16.17 5.61
N VAL A 15 -2.11 -16.57 5.52
CA VAL A 15 -1.07 -16.23 6.49
C VAL A 15 -0.52 -14.84 6.16
N ASN A 16 -1.31 -13.81 6.41
CA ASN A 16 -0.89 -12.41 6.29
C ASN A 16 -1.06 -11.68 7.63
N PHE A 17 -0.31 -10.59 7.80
CA PHE A 17 -0.27 -9.88 9.08
C PHE A 17 -1.66 -9.48 9.60
N PRO A 18 -2.55 -8.82 8.81
CA PRO A 18 -3.87 -8.44 9.32
C PRO A 18 -4.74 -9.61 9.79
N LEU A 19 -4.77 -10.72 9.03
CA LEU A 19 -5.56 -11.89 9.42
C LEU A 19 -4.99 -12.60 10.64
N ASN A 20 -3.66 -12.71 10.74
CA ASN A 20 -3.01 -13.33 11.90
C ASN A 20 -3.21 -12.50 13.17
N GLU A 21 -3.07 -11.17 13.08
CA GLU A 21 -3.27 -10.27 14.21
C GLU A 21 -4.73 -10.32 14.69
N ALA A 22 -5.70 -10.34 13.76
CA ALA A 22 -7.11 -10.48 14.08
C ALA A 22 -7.39 -11.80 14.83
N ALA A 23 -6.81 -12.91 14.36
CA ALA A 23 -6.96 -14.21 14.99
C ALA A 23 -6.33 -14.26 16.40
N CYS A 24 -5.18 -13.62 16.60
CA CYS A 24 -4.48 -13.61 17.89
C CYS A 24 -5.11 -12.67 18.93
N THR A 25 -5.63 -11.52 18.49
CA THR A 25 -6.11 -10.46 19.40
C THR A 25 -7.63 -10.43 19.53
N GLY A 26 -8.37 -11.09 18.64
CA GLY A 26 -9.82 -11.00 18.54
C GLY A 26 -10.33 -9.65 18.00
N ARG A 27 -9.44 -8.76 17.55
CA ARG A 27 -9.79 -7.47 16.93
C ARG A 27 -10.33 -7.67 15.52
N ASP A 28 -11.10 -6.71 15.02
CA ASP A 28 -11.58 -6.76 13.65
C ASP A 28 -10.43 -6.53 12.67
N CYS A 29 -10.39 -7.32 11.58
CA CYS A 29 -9.38 -7.20 10.55
C CYS A 29 -9.44 -5.83 9.87
N SER A 30 -10.63 -5.21 9.77
CA SER A 30 -10.78 -3.87 9.19
C SER A 30 -10.07 -2.80 10.03
N GLU A 31 -10.13 -2.90 11.37
CA GLU A 31 -9.43 -2.01 12.29
C GLU A 31 -7.92 -2.15 12.16
N ILE A 32 -7.42 -3.39 12.07
CA ILE A 32 -5.99 -3.67 11.90
C ILE A 32 -5.47 -3.16 10.56
N LEU A 33 -6.27 -3.26 9.50
CA LEU A 33 -5.92 -2.70 8.19
C LEU A 33 -5.85 -1.17 8.24
N LEU A 34 -6.82 -0.51 8.87
CA LEU A 34 -6.83 0.93 9.04
C LEU A 34 -5.62 1.40 9.86
N GLU A 35 -5.31 0.70 10.95
CA GLU A 35 -4.11 0.95 11.76
C GLU A 35 -2.83 0.79 10.92
N SER A 36 -2.74 -0.26 10.11
CA SER A 36 -1.60 -0.50 9.21
C SER A 36 -1.42 0.64 8.19
N VAL A 37 -2.51 1.22 7.70
CA VAL A 37 -2.47 2.40 6.82
C VAL A 37 -1.92 3.61 7.57
N ASN A 38 -2.45 3.90 8.76
CA ASN A 38 -2.00 5.03 9.57
C ASN A 38 -0.51 4.92 9.94
N ILE A 39 -0.07 3.75 10.40
CA ILE A 39 1.34 3.47 10.70
C ILE A 39 2.21 3.67 9.45
N SER A 40 1.75 3.24 8.28
CA SER A 40 2.50 3.42 7.02
C SER A 40 2.67 4.90 6.67
N LEU A 41 1.64 5.72 6.86
CA LEU A 41 1.69 7.17 6.64
C LEU A 41 2.63 7.84 7.65
N GLU A 42 2.54 7.49 8.93
CA GLU A 42 3.43 7.99 9.97
C GLU A 42 4.89 7.58 9.75
N CYS A 43 5.14 6.36 9.28
CA CYS A 43 6.48 5.91 8.87
C CYS A 43 7.04 6.80 7.76
N ARG A 44 6.24 7.12 6.74
CA ARG A 44 6.66 8.03 5.66
C ARG A 44 7.03 9.40 6.21
N GLU A 45 6.18 10.01 7.02
CA GLU A 45 6.47 11.34 7.58
C GLU A 45 7.69 11.34 8.51
N ARG A 46 7.89 10.28 9.30
CA ARG A 46 9.14 10.11 10.08
C ARG A 46 10.37 10.05 9.20
N VAL A 47 10.31 9.32 8.08
CA VAL A 47 11.41 9.27 7.11
C VAL A 47 11.67 10.66 6.51
N ARG A 48 10.62 11.40 6.16
CA ARG A 48 10.75 12.78 5.64
C ARG A 48 11.44 13.70 6.65
N ASN A 49 10.99 13.70 7.91
CA ASN A 49 11.60 14.50 8.96
C ASN A 49 13.08 14.14 9.20
N MET A 50 13.43 12.86 9.15
CA MET A 50 14.83 12.42 9.24
C MET A 50 15.65 12.94 8.07
N LEU A 51 15.14 12.88 6.85
CA LEU A 51 15.84 13.35 5.65
C LEU A 51 15.99 14.88 5.63
N GLU A 52 14.98 15.61 6.10
CA GLU A 52 15.07 17.06 6.32
C GLU A 52 16.20 17.42 7.28
N SER A 53 16.35 16.67 8.37
CA SER A 53 17.43 16.90 9.34
C SER A 53 18.84 16.67 8.77
N VAL A 54 18.96 15.84 7.72
CA VAL A 54 20.23 15.59 7.00
C VAL A 54 20.55 16.74 6.03
N GLY A 55 19.52 17.38 5.45
CA GLY A 55 19.68 18.49 4.51
C GLY A 55 20.14 18.10 3.10
N ASP A 56 20.24 16.80 2.79
CA ASP A 56 20.59 16.31 1.44
C ASP A 56 19.35 16.21 0.55
N GLY A 57 19.07 17.28 -0.21
CA GLY A 57 17.93 17.32 -1.11
C GLY A 57 17.94 16.25 -2.21
N ARG A 58 19.12 15.76 -2.63
CA ARG A 58 19.19 14.67 -3.63
C ARG A 58 18.77 13.34 -3.02
N LEU A 59 19.19 13.07 -1.78
CA LEU A 59 18.75 11.88 -1.05
C LEU A 59 17.25 11.94 -0.79
N SER A 60 16.73 13.07 -0.30
CA SER A 60 15.30 13.28 -0.06
C SER A 60 14.46 13.02 -1.31
N ASN A 61 14.87 13.60 -2.45
CA ASN A 61 14.16 13.39 -3.72
C ASN A 61 14.16 11.93 -4.16
N ARG A 62 15.28 11.20 -3.98
CA ARG A 62 15.35 9.78 -4.32
C ARG A 62 14.44 8.92 -3.45
N VAL A 63 14.32 9.24 -2.17
CA VAL A 63 13.44 8.50 -1.26
C VAL A 63 11.97 8.78 -1.57
N GLU A 64 11.60 10.02 -1.88
CA GLU A 64 10.23 10.34 -2.34
C GLU A 64 9.89 9.62 -3.65
N GLN A 65 10.82 9.62 -4.62
CA GLN A 65 10.67 8.86 -5.87
C GLN A 65 10.51 7.36 -5.60
N PHE A 66 11.22 6.81 -4.60
CA PHE A 66 11.04 5.42 -4.20
C PHE A 66 9.63 5.18 -3.63
N PHE A 67 9.13 6.03 -2.73
CA PHE A 67 7.77 5.87 -2.19
C PHE A 67 6.72 5.93 -3.28
N GLU A 68 6.79 6.93 -4.16
CA GLU A 68 5.87 7.10 -5.29
C GLU A 68 5.95 5.90 -6.25
N GLY A 69 7.16 5.51 -6.65
CA GLY A 69 7.39 4.37 -7.54
C GLY A 69 6.91 3.05 -6.94
N TYR A 70 7.12 2.85 -5.64
CA TYR A 70 6.69 1.65 -4.93
C TYR A 70 5.15 1.53 -4.92
N VAL A 71 4.44 2.62 -4.63
CA VAL A 71 2.96 2.65 -4.68
C VAL A 71 2.48 2.39 -6.10
N ARG A 72 3.03 3.10 -7.11
CA ARG A 72 2.65 2.92 -8.52
C ARG A 72 2.86 1.48 -8.99
N TYR A 73 4.01 0.89 -8.65
CA TYR A 73 4.29 -0.50 -8.97
C TYR A 73 3.23 -1.44 -8.39
N HIS A 74 2.83 -1.26 -7.14
CA HIS A 74 1.81 -2.12 -6.52
C HIS A 74 0.42 -1.92 -7.12
N LEU A 75 0.09 -0.70 -7.53
CA LEU A 75 -1.17 -0.40 -8.22
C LEU A 75 -1.19 -1.02 -9.63
N ALA A 76 -0.12 -0.87 -10.40
CA ALA A 76 -0.06 -1.30 -11.80
C ALA A 76 0.26 -2.80 -11.98
N CYS A 77 0.97 -3.42 -11.04
CA CYS A 77 1.43 -4.80 -11.20
C CYS A 77 0.27 -5.80 -11.05
N SER A 78 0.06 -6.62 -12.09
CA SER A 78 -0.99 -7.64 -12.15
C SER A 78 -0.97 -8.62 -10.98
N ARG A 79 0.20 -8.85 -10.36
CA ARG A 79 0.37 -9.68 -9.16
C ARG A 79 -0.59 -9.30 -8.03
N TYR A 80 -0.86 -8.01 -7.86
CA TYR A 80 -1.70 -7.49 -6.76
C TYR A 80 -3.18 -7.41 -7.08
N ARG A 81 -3.58 -7.72 -8.33
CA ARG A 81 -4.98 -7.81 -8.78
C ARG A 81 -5.82 -6.55 -8.50
N ILE A 82 -5.20 -5.38 -8.49
CA ILE A 82 -5.89 -4.11 -8.20
C ILE A 82 -7.00 -3.81 -9.21
N GLY A 83 -6.84 -4.18 -10.49
CA GLY A 83 -7.91 -4.05 -11.48
C GLY A 83 -9.19 -4.81 -11.12
N SER A 84 -9.08 -5.99 -10.51
CA SER A 84 -10.24 -6.74 -9.98
C SER A 84 -10.88 -6.03 -8.81
N LEU A 85 -10.07 -5.50 -7.88
CA LEU A 85 -10.56 -4.70 -6.76
C LEU A 85 -11.28 -3.41 -7.23
N CYS A 86 -10.80 -2.75 -8.28
CA CYS A 86 -11.50 -1.60 -8.87
C CYS A 86 -12.88 -2.00 -9.40
N ALA A 87 -12.97 -3.12 -10.12
CA ALA A 87 -14.23 -3.61 -10.67
C ALA A 87 -15.23 -4.01 -9.58
N GLU A 88 -14.76 -4.66 -8.50
CA GLU A 88 -15.60 -5.09 -7.37
C GLU A 88 -16.06 -3.93 -6.49
N SER A 89 -15.17 -2.96 -6.21
CA SER A 89 -15.47 -1.85 -5.31
C SER A 89 -16.31 -0.75 -5.97
N SER A 90 -16.22 -0.60 -7.29
CA SER A 90 -16.80 0.52 -8.04
C SER A 90 -16.37 1.90 -7.49
N ASP A 91 -15.22 2.01 -6.82
CA ASP A 91 -14.70 3.30 -6.33
C ASP A 91 -13.99 4.06 -7.47
N PRO A 92 -14.54 5.19 -7.96
CA PRO A 92 -13.97 5.92 -9.08
C PRO A 92 -12.59 6.51 -8.77
N ARG A 93 -12.28 6.81 -7.49
CA ARG A 93 -10.97 7.34 -7.10
C ARG A 93 -9.90 6.25 -7.17
N LEU A 94 -10.22 5.04 -6.70
CA LEU A 94 -9.30 3.91 -6.80
C LEU A 94 -9.01 3.58 -8.27
N THR A 95 -10.05 3.57 -9.11
CA THR A 95 -9.91 3.38 -10.56
C THR A 95 -9.01 4.43 -11.19
N ALA A 96 -9.20 5.72 -10.87
CA ALA A 96 -8.34 6.79 -11.37
C ALA A 96 -6.87 6.60 -10.98
N PHE A 97 -6.58 6.28 -9.71
CA PHE A 97 -5.20 6.03 -9.26
C PHE A 97 -4.58 4.79 -9.92
N TYR A 98 -5.37 3.74 -10.15
CA TYR A 98 -4.95 2.54 -10.86
C TYR A 98 -4.57 2.85 -12.32
N GLU A 99 -5.43 3.54 -13.06
CA GLU A 99 -5.20 3.93 -14.46
C GLU A 99 -3.99 4.87 -14.60
N MET A 100 -3.88 5.86 -13.72
CA MET A 100 -2.70 6.74 -13.67
C MET A 100 -1.41 5.95 -13.46
N SER A 101 -1.45 4.92 -12.59
CA SER A 101 -0.29 4.10 -12.30
C SER A 101 0.08 3.18 -13.45
N LEU A 102 -0.90 2.63 -14.19
CA LEU A 102 -0.64 1.87 -15.41
C LEU A 102 0.08 2.72 -16.47
N ASN A 103 -0.39 3.94 -16.68
CA ASN A 103 0.21 4.87 -17.66
C ASN A 103 1.62 5.32 -17.29
N ALA A 104 1.96 5.37 -15.99
CA ALA A 104 3.27 5.79 -15.51
C ALA A 104 4.34 4.67 -15.59
N VAL A 105 3.93 3.42 -15.79
CA VAL A 105 4.81 2.25 -15.93
C VAL A 105 4.98 1.85 -17.41
N GLY A 106 4.19 2.44 -18.31
CA GLY A 106 4.23 2.27 -19.77
C GLY A 106 5.20 3.19 -20.48
#